data_AF-A0A7X8EHN0-F1
#
_entry.id   AF-A0A7X8EHN0-F1
#
_cell.length_a   1.000
_cell.length_b   1.000
_cell.length_c   1.000
_cell.angle_alpha   90.00
_cell.angle_beta   90.00
_cell.angle_gamma   90.00
#
_symmetry.space_group_name_H-M   'P 1'
#
loop_
_entity.id
_entity.type
_entity.pdbx_description
1 polymer ?
#
loop_
_entity_poly.entity_id
_entity_poly.type
_entity_poly.pdbx_seq_one_letter_code
_entity_poly.pdbx_strand_id
1 'polypeptide(L)'
;MESFYINLNSHPERSKRFRRFIILISIILVIMVGLTFWAFYAFSIFNIWLILLLSLHTIIYFYLVYKGYKSELYVKSDSSVLSYKLSLYRRTPTLIFWGSIRKVKIGPTYVTFHKRSGKRKTMYLGWLSYANNINIKHNIDIIARQLNIEIEYGEIIEYVE
;
A
#
# COMPACT_ATOMS: atom_id res chain seq x y z
N MET A 1 16.76 -10.97 -20.44
CA MET A 1 16.27 -9.81 -19.66
C MET A 1 15.55 -10.35 -18.44
N GLU A 2 15.99 -9.97 -17.25
CA GLU A 2 15.45 -10.53 -16.01
C GLU A 2 14.13 -9.83 -15.66
N SER A 3 13.03 -10.56 -15.81
CA SER A 3 11.77 -10.22 -15.17
C SER A 3 11.88 -10.53 -13.67
N PHE A 4 11.49 -9.61 -12.81
CA PHE A 4 11.45 -9.88 -11.37
C PHE A 4 10.01 -9.83 -10.86
N TYR A 5 9.73 -10.68 -9.88
CA TYR A 5 8.49 -10.68 -9.13
C TYR A 5 8.80 -10.78 -7.63
N ILE A 6 8.43 -9.74 -6.90
CA ILE A 6 8.55 -9.68 -5.45
C ILE A 6 7.15 -9.74 -4.86
N ASN A 7 6.85 -10.87 -4.21
CA ASN A 7 5.62 -11.03 -3.43
C ASN A 7 5.79 -10.38 -2.06
N LEU A 8 4.99 -9.36 -1.78
CA LEU A 8 5.03 -8.64 -0.50
C LEU A 8 3.99 -9.18 0.50
N ASN A 9 3.24 -10.23 0.16
CA ASN A 9 2.23 -10.83 1.02
C ASN A 9 2.81 -11.75 2.10
N SER A 10 3.96 -12.37 1.86
CA SER A 10 4.57 -13.38 2.74
C SER A 10 5.25 -12.79 3.99
N HIS A 11 5.39 -11.47 4.07
CA HIS A 11 6.17 -10.85 5.12
C HIS A 11 5.34 -10.40 6.35
N PRO A 12 5.92 -10.51 7.56
CA PRO A 12 5.29 -10.13 8.83
C PRO A 12 4.90 -8.65 8.92
N GLU A 13 5.34 -7.82 7.99
CA GLU A 13 5.03 -6.39 7.97
C GLU A 13 3.64 -6.07 7.40
N ARG A 14 3.12 -6.92 6.51
CA ARG A 14 1.70 -6.88 6.14
C ARG A 14 0.85 -7.04 7.40
N SER A 15 1.25 -7.95 8.29
CA SER A 15 0.59 -8.16 9.58
C SER A 15 0.61 -6.89 10.43
N LYS A 16 1.72 -6.15 10.54
CA LYS A 16 1.77 -4.93 11.38
C LYS A 16 0.84 -3.81 10.88
N ARG A 17 0.82 -3.53 9.57
CA ARG A 17 -0.04 -2.46 9.00
C ARG A 17 -1.51 -2.87 8.96
N PHE A 18 -1.78 -4.12 8.55
CA PHE A 18 -3.13 -4.67 8.57
C PHE A 18 -3.68 -4.78 9.99
N ARG A 19 -2.84 -5.14 10.98
CA ARG A 19 -3.20 -5.15 12.40
C ARG A 19 -3.49 -3.76 12.93
N ARG A 20 -2.67 -2.75 12.64
CA ARG A 20 -2.97 -1.35 13.01
C ARG A 20 -4.29 -0.87 12.40
N PHE A 21 -4.52 -1.24 11.14
CA PHE A 21 -5.77 -0.93 10.44
C PHE A 21 -6.98 -1.61 11.07
N ILE A 22 -6.89 -2.91 11.37
CA ILE A 22 -7.93 -3.65 12.09
C ILE A 22 -8.18 -3.01 13.45
N ILE A 23 -7.15 -2.76 14.24
CA ILE A 23 -7.28 -2.13 15.58
C ILE A 23 -8.05 -0.81 15.48
N LEU A 24 -7.68 0.06 14.53
CA LEU A 24 -8.34 1.35 14.36
C LEU A 24 -9.82 1.20 14.01
N ILE A 25 -10.15 0.30 13.07
CA ILE A 25 -11.55 0.03 12.74
C ILE A 25 -12.28 -0.63 13.91
N SER A 26 -11.66 -1.55 14.63
CA SER A 26 -12.27 -2.21 15.80
C SER A 26 -12.62 -1.18 16.88
N ILE A 27 -11.75 -0.20 17.12
CA ILE A 27 -12.03 0.90 18.06
C ILE A 27 -13.26 1.70 17.59
N ILE A 28 -13.35 2.05 16.31
CA ILE A 28 -14.51 2.75 15.75
C ILE A 28 -15.80 1.92 15.94
N LEU A 29 -15.73 0.61 15.69
CA LEU A 29 -16.86 -0.29 15.89
C LEU A 29 -17.31 -0.32 17.35
N VAL A 30 -16.37 -0.44 18.30
CA VAL A 30 -16.67 -0.42 19.74
C VAL A 30 -17.32 0.89 20.18
N ILE A 31 -16.82 2.03 19.70
CA ILE A 31 -17.41 3.35 19.98
C ILE A 31 -18.84 3.42 19.44
N MET A 32 -19.08 2.96 18.20
CA MET A 32 -20.42 2.95 17.61
C MET A 32 -21.40 2.03 18.34
N VAL A 33 -20.94 0.86 18.78
CA VAL A 33 -21.73 -0.05 19.63
C VAL A 33 -22.05 0.63 20.96
N GLY A 34 -21.07 1.27 21.60
CA GLY A 34 -21.28 2.00 22.86
C GLY A 34 -22.30 3.14 22.72
N LEU A 35 -22.20 3.94 21.65
CA LEU A 35 -23.13 5.03 21.37
C LEU A 35 -24.56 4.53 21.09
N THR A 36 -24.70 3.40 20.39
CA THR A 36 -26.02 2.80 20.15
C THR A 36 -26.63 2.26 21.44
N PHE A 37 -25.87 1.58 22.30
CA PHE A 37 -26.35 1.15 23.62
C PHE A 37 -26.72 2.34 24.53
N TRP A 38 -25.91 3.40 24.54
CA TRP A 38 -26.23 4.61 25.29
C TRP A 38 -27.52 5.27 24.79
N ALA A 39 -27.73 5.33 23.47
CA ALA A 39 -28.97 5.85 22.90
C ALA A 39 -30.19 4.99 23.27
N PHE A 40 -30.06 3.65 23.29
CA PHE A 40 -31.13 2.77 23.76
C PHE A 40 -31.49 3.05 25.23
N TYR A 41 -30.49 3.21 26.10
CA TYR A 41 -30.71 3.43 27.53
C TYR A 41 -31.26 4.82 27.84
N ALA A 42 -30.68 5.88 27.25
CA ALA A 42 -31.03 7.26 27.55
C ALA A 42 -32.42 7.65 27.00
N PHE A 43 -32.80 7.14 25.83
CA PHE A 43 -34.06 7.51 25.19
C PHE A 43 -35.15 6.46 25.35
N SER A 44 -34.86 5.25 25.86
CA SER A 44 -35.80 4.11 25.89
C SER A 44 -36.42 3.78 24.53
N ILE A 45 -35.75 4.19 23.44
CA ILE A 45 -36.21 4.03 22.07
C ILE A 45 -35.69 2.69 21.57
N PHE A 46 -36.47 1.62 21.70
CA PHE A 46 -36.18 0.34 21.04
C PHE A 46 -36.63 0.39 19.58
N ASN A 47 -35.88 1.15 18.76
CA ASN A 47 -36.24 1.38 17.37
C ASN A 47 -35.47 0.44 16.44
N ILE A 48 -36.23 -0.24 15.57
CA ILE A 48 -35.71 -1.12 14.53
C ILE A 48 -34.64 -0.43 13.67
N TRP A 49 -34.77 0.88 13.45
CA TRP A 49 -33.79 1.66 12.68
C TRP A 49 -32.39 1.68 13.32
N LEU A 50 -32.29 1.72 14.65
CA LEU A 50 -30.99 1.69 15.35
C LEU A 50 -30.31 0.33 15.22
N ILE A 51 -31.09 -0.75 15.32
CA ILE A 51 -30.61 -2.13 15.15
C ILE A 51 -30.11 -2.36 13.71
N LEU A 52 -30.85 -1.84 12.73
CA LEU A 52 -30.51 -1.93 11.31
C LEU A 52 -29.21 -1.17 11.00
N LEU A 53 -29.05 0.02 11.58
CA LEU A 53 -27.85 0.84 11.43
C LEU A 53 -26.62 0.18 12.06
N LEU A 54 -26.77 -0.44 13.24
CA LEU A 54 -25.70 -1.22 13.89
C LEU A 54 -25.32 -2.47 13.08
N SER A 55 -26.31 -3.18 12.57
CA SER A 55 -26.10 -4.37 11.72
C SER A 55 -25.37 -4.00 10.44
N LEU A 56 -25.73 -2.90 9.78
CA LEU A 56 -25.06 -2.39 8.59
C LEU A 56 -23.58 -2.06 8.88
N HIS A 57 -23.29 -1.38 9.99
CA HIS A 57 -21.91 -1.06 10.38
C HIS A 57 -21.07 -2.32 10.60
N THR A 58 -21.66 -3.33 11.22
CA THR A 58 -20.99 -4.63 11.46
C THR A 58 -20.70 -5.36 10.15
N ILE A 59 -21.65 -5.35 9.19
CA ILE A 59 -21.43 -5.94 7.86
C ILE A 59 -20.31 -5.21 7.11
N ILE A 60 -20.31 -3.86 7.15
CA ILE A 60 -19.26 -3.04 6.53
C ILE A 60 -17.89 -3.36 7.16
N TYR A 61 -17.83 -3.51 8.49
CA TYR A 61 -16.63 -3.92 9.21
C TYR A 61 -16.06 -5.22 8.66
N PHE A 62 -16.87 -6.28 8.63
CA PHE A 62 -16.43 -7.58 8.14
C PHE A 62 -16.00 -7.54 6.68
N TYR A 63 -16.72 -6.79 5.84
CA TYR A 63 -16.35 -6.58 4.45
C TYR A 63 -14.97 -5.92 4.30
N LEU A 64 -14.68 -4.88 5.08
CA LEU A 64 -13.38 -4.19 5.05
C LEU A 64 -12.24 -5.09 5.53
N VAL A 65 -12.46 -5.88 6.59
CA VAL A 65 -11.47 -6.86 7.10
C VAL A 65 -11.21 -7.94 6.05
N TYR A 66 -12.26 -8.54 5.49
CA TYR A 66 -12.15 -9.56 4.45
C TYR A 66 -11.40 -9.02 3.20
N LYS A 67 -11.77 -7.83 2.74
CA LYS A 67 -11.14 -7.21 1.56
C LYS A 67 -9.67 -6.87 1.79
N GLY A 68 -9.32 -6.40 2.99
CA GLY A 68 -7.92 -6.17 3.35
C GLY A 68 -7.10 -7.45 3.44
N TYR A 69 -7.70 -8.54 3.94
CA TYR A 69 -7.08 -9.87 4.00
C TYR A 69 -6.88 -10.49 2.61
N LYS A 70 -7.75 -10.22 1.64
CA LYS A 70 -7.61 -10.71 0.26
C LYS A 70 -6.72 -9.81 -0.62
N SER A 71 -6.30 -8.64 -0.14
CA SER A 71 -5.49 -7.74 -0.96
C SER A 71 -4.06 -8.25 -1.14
N GLU A 72 -3.73 -8.61 -2.37
CA GLU A 72 -2.36 -8.94 -2.76
C GLU A 72 -1.49 -7.69 -2.92
N LEU A 73 -0.30 -7.70 -2.32
CA LEU A 73 0.74 -6.71 -2.45
C LEU A 73 1.92 -7.31 -3.21
N TYR A 74 2.35 -6.65 -4.27
CA TYR A 74 3.44 -7.14 -5.11
C TYR A 74 4.12 -6.01 -5.89
N VAL A 75 5.34 -6.31 -6.33
CA VAL A 75 6.07 -5.54 -7.34
C VAL A 75 6.55 -6.52 -8.39
N LYS A 76 6.17 -6.28 -9.65
CA LYS A 76 6.56 -7.10 -10.79
C LYS A 76 7.09 -6.19 -11.88
N SER A 77 8.25 -6.49 -12.45
CA SER A 77 8.71 -5.86 -13.67
C SER A 77 8.93 -6.89 -14.75
N ASP A 78 8.39 -6.60 -15.93
CA ASP A 78 8.73 -7.26 -17.19
C ASP A 78 9.60 -6.31 -18.03
N SER A 79 9.96 -6.73 -19.25
CA SER A 79 10.80 -5.95 -20.18
C SER A 79 10.20 -4.60 -20.59
N SER A 80 8.87 -4.48 -20.58
CA SER A 80 8.13 -3.30 -21.05
C SER A 80 7.48 -2.50 -19.94
N VAL A 81 7.07 -3.16 -18.84
CA VAL A 81 6.23 -2.57 -17.80
C VAL A 81 6.68 -2.98 -16.41
N LEU A 82 6.79 -1.99 -15.52
CA LEU A 82 6.80 -2.16 -14.09
C LEU A 82 5.36 -2.03 -13.56
N SER A 83 4.84 -3.12 -12.99
CA SER A 83 3.55 -3.18 -12.34
C SER A 83 3.70 -3.34 -10.83
N TYR A 84 3.00 -2.53 -10.05
CA TYR A 84 3.06 -2.65 -8.59
C TYR A 84 1.73 -2.37 -7.91
N LYS A 85 1.49 -3.10 -6.83
CA LYS A 85 0.38 -2.90 -5.91
C LYS A 85 0.93 -2.83 -4.50
N LEU A 86 1.10 -1.60 -4.02
CA LEU A 86 1.69 -1.27 -2.71
C LEU A 86 0.65 -0.85 -1.66
N SER A 87 -0.64 -0.81 -2.02
CA SER A 87 -1.71 -0.37 -1.12
C SER A 87 -2.84 -1.39 -1.08
N LEU A 88 -3.31 -1.67 0.14
CA LEU A 88 -4.44 -2.56 0.42
C LEU A 88 -5.75 -2.07 -0.21
N TYR A 89 -5.87 -0.77 -0.42
CA TYR A 89 -7.09 -0.13 -0.92
C TYR A 89 -7.18 -0.04 -2.43
N ARG A 90 -6.04 -0.11 -3.11
CA ARG A 90 -6.01 0.18 -4.55
C ARG A 90 -6.43 -1.05 -5.33
N ARG A 91 -7.58 -0.97 -6.00
CA ARG A 91 -8.14 -2.08 -6.77
C ARG A 91 -7.26 -2.43 -7.98
N THR A 92 -6.74 -1.41 -8.66
CA THR A 92 -5.90 -1.56 -9.85
C THR A 92 -4.41 -1.40 -9.52
N PRO A 93 -3.53 -2.24 -10.08
CA PRO A 93 -2.09 -2.05 -9.97
C PRO A 93 -1.67 -0.78 -10.70
N THR A 94 -0.60 -0.15 -10.22
CA THR A 94 0.01 0.96 -10.93
C THR A 94 0.94 0.41 -11.99
N LEU A 95 0.80 0.89 -13.21
CA LEU A 95 1.64 0.51 -14.34
C LEU A 95 2.56 1.67 -14.71
N ILE A 96 3.83 1.35 -14.93
CA ILE A 96 4.87 2.26 -15.41
C ILE A 96 5.51 1.61 -16.62
N PHE A 97 5.32 2.21 -17.79
CA PHE A 97 5.94 1.74 -19.03
C PHE A 97 7.37 2.25 -19.11
N TRP A 98 8.35 1.36 -19.21
CA TRP A 98 9.76 1.73 -19.24
C TRP A 98 10.10 2.65 -20.41
N GLY A 99 9.53 2.41 -21.59
CA GLY A 99 9.72 3.27 -22.76
C GLY A 99 9.20 4.72 -22.57
N SER A 100 8.32 4.96 -21.59
CA SER A 100 7.85 6.31 -21.27
C SER A 100 8.75 7.06 -20.28
N ILE A 101 9.73 6.39 -19.70
CA ILE A 101 10.62 6.95 -18.67
C ILE A 101 11.84 7.61 -19.33
N ARG A 102 12.18 8.79 -18.82
CA ARG A 102 13.41 9.52 -19.14
C ARG A 102 14.48 9.28 -18.09
N LYS A 103 14.08 9.32 -16.81
CA LYS A 103 14.98 9.27 -15.66
C LYS A 103 14.32 8.60 -14.46
N VAL A 104 15.11 7.87 -13.69
CA VAL A 104 14.70 7.26 -12.42
C VAL A 104 15.51 7.87 -11.29
N LYS A 105 14.81 8.38 -10.26
CA LYS A 105 15.43 8.87 -9.03
C LYS A 105 15.19 7.88 -7.90
N ILE A 106 16.26 7.33 -7.32
CA ILE A 106 16.20 6.37 -6.22
C ILE A 106 16.50 7.13 -4.92
N GLY A 107 15.49 7.33 -4.08
CA GLY A 107 15.63 7.96 -2.76
C GLY A 107 15.62 6.94 -1.62
N PRO A 108 15.77 7.36 -0.35
CA PRO A 108 15.84 6.44 0.79
C PRO A 108 14.54 5.67 1.03
N THR A 109 13.39 6.31 0.87
CA THR A 109 12.06 5.71 1.12
C THR A 109 11.16 5.72 -0.10
N TYR A 110 11.70 6.02 -1.29
CA TYR A 110 10.91 6.14 -2.51
C TYR A 110 11.74 5.91 -3.76
N VAL A 111 11.06 5.61 -4.87
CA VAL A 111 11.60 5.64 -6.23
C VAL A 111 10.71 6.53 -7.07
N THR A 112 11.26 7.54 -7.73
CA THR A 112 10.53 8.46 -8.60
C THR A 112 10.88 8.23 -10.04
N PHE A 113 9.86 8.03 -10.87
CA PHE A 113 9.97 7.84 -12.30
C PHE A 113 9.57 9.14 -13.02
N HIS A 114 10.52 9.75 -13.72
CA HIS A 114 10.28 10.94 -14.54
C HIS A 114 9.95 10.50 -15.96
N LYS A 115 8.73 10.81 -16.41
CA LYS A 115 8.30 10.49 -17.77
C LYS A 115 8.86 11.48 -18.78
N ARG A 116 9.04 11.04 -20.03
CA ARG A 116 9.38 11.90 -21.17
C ARG A 116 8.36 13.03 -21.37
N SER A 117 7.10 12.80 -20.97
CA SER A 117 6.02 13.81 -21.02
C SER A 117 6.11 14.90 -19.93
N GLY A 118 7.18 14.94 -19.12
CA GLY A 118 7.34 15.87 -18.00
C GLY A 118 6.60 15.50 -16.70
N LYS A 119 5.70 14.51 -16.74
CA LYS A 119 4.98 14.03 -15.54
C LYS A 119 5.89 13.13 -14.69
N ARG A 120 5.75 13.18 -13.37
CA ARG A 120 6.44 12.27 -12.45
C ARG A 120 5.49 11.28 -11.80
N LYS A 121 5.99 10.08 -11.50
CA LYS A 121 5.28 9.07 -10.69
C LYS A 121 6.20 8.56 -9.60
N THR A 122 5.80 8.71 -8.34
CA THR A 122 6.59 8.24 -7.20
C THR A 122 6.00 6.98 -6.60
N MET A 123 6.86 5.99 -6.39
CA MET A 123 6.60 4.74 -5.70
C MET A 123 7.18 4.87 -4.29
N TYR A 124 6.30 4.97 -3.29
CA TYR A 124 6.71 5.09 -1.89
C TYR A 124 6.96 3.71 -1.29
N LEU A 125 8.20 3.49 -0.86
CA LEU A 125 8.70 2.23 -0.29
C LEU A 125 8.96 2.33 1.22
N GLY A 126 8.84 3.51 1.84
CA GLY A 126 9.20 3.74 3.25
C GLY A 126 8.39 2.96 4.30
N TRP A 127 7.39 2.18 3.88
CA TRP A 127 6.62 1.30 4.74
C TRP A 127 7.03 -0.17 4.63
N LEU A 128 7.90 -0.50 3.68
CA LEU A 128 8.46 -1.84 3.48
C LEU A 128 9.71 -2.03 4.35
N SER A 129 10.03 -3.30 4.63
CA SER A 129 11.26 -3.69 5.29
C SER A 129 12.45 -3.11 4.55
N TYR A 130 13.50 -2.81 5.30
CA TYR A 130 14.75 -2.35 4.72
C TYR A 130 15.26 -3.32 3.64
N ALA A 131 15.18 -4.64 3.90
CA ALA A 131 15.54 -5.68 2.95
C ALA A 131 14.73 -5.61 1.64
N ASN A 132 13.40 -5.48 1.71
CA ASN A 132 12.56 -5.38 0.51
C ASN A 132 12.75 -4.05 -0.22
N ASN A 133 12.94 -2.96 0.52
CA ASN A 133 13.21 -1.65 -0.03
C ASN A 133 14.52 -1.67 -0.84
N ILE A 134 15.60 -2.26 -0.30
CA ILE A 134 16.85 -2.48 -1.03
C ILE A 134 16.62 -3.39 -2.24
N ASN A 135 15.97 -4.54 -2.05
CA ASN A 135 15.78 -5.53 -3.12
C ASN A 135 15.00 -4.93 -4.31
N ILE A 136 13.93 -4.18 -4.04
CA ILE A 136 13.15 -3.50 -5.09
C ILE A 136 14.00 -2.45 -5.81
N LYS A 137 14.75 -1.62 -5.06
CA LYS A 137 15.60 -0.58 -5.65
C LYS A 137 16.71 -1.18 -6.50
N HIS A 138 17.35 -2.23 -6.02
CA HIS A 138 18.42 -2.92 -6.73
C HIS A 138 17.93 -3.51 -8.05
N ASN A 139 16.78 -4.20 -8.05
CA ASN A 139 16.19 -4.72 -9.28
C ASN A 139 15.75 -3.61 -10.25
N ILE A 140 15.20 -2.51 -9.75
CA ILE A 140 14.86 -1.33 -10.58
C ILE A 140 16.13 -0.71 -11.19
N ASP A 141 17.20 -0.63 -10.42
CA ASP A 141 18.50 -0.09 -10.86
C ASP A 141 19.07 -0.94 -12.00
N ILE A 142 19.10 -2.27 -11.85
CA ILE A 142 19.55 -3.20 -12.90
C ILE A 142 18.75 -3.00 -14.18
N ILE A 143 17.42 -2.96 -14.10
CA ILE A 143 16.57 -2.80 -15.28
C ILE A 143 16.78 -1.42 -15.93
N ALA A 144 16.87 -0.36 -15.13
CA ALA A 144 17.09 0.99 -15.65
C ALA A 144 18.43 1.10 -16.40
N ARG A 145 19.49 0.48 -15.88
CA ARG A 145 20.80 0.39 -16.55
C ARG A 145 20.72 -0.40 -17.85
N GLN A 146 20.04 -1.56 -17.85
CA GLN A 146 19.85 -2.38 -19.06
C GLN A 146 19.09 -1.63 -20.17
N LEU A 147 18.19 -0.73 -19.80
CA LEU A 147 17.41 0.07 -20.74
C LEU A 147 18.04 1.42 -21.08
N ASN A 148 19.28 1.68 -20.64
CA ASN A 148 19.99 2.95 -20.81
C ASN A 148 19.18 4.17 -20.32
N ILE A 149 18.46 4.02 -19.20
CA ILE A 149 17.70 5.09 -18.56
C ILE A 149 18.61 5.80 -17.54
N GLU A 150 18.58 7.13 -17.51
CA GLU A 150 19.36 7.93 -16.55
C GLU A 150 18.92 7.63 -15.11
N ILE A 151 19.89 7.41 -14.20
CA ILE A 151 19.64 7.12 -12.79
C ILE A 151 20.25 8.23 -11.94
N GLU A 152 19.47 8.76 -10.99
CA GLU A 152 19.92 9.70 -9.97
C GLU A 152 19.68 9.08 -8.59
N TYR A 153 20.74 8.99 -7.79
CA TYR A 153 20.60 8.63 -6.39
C TYR A 153 20.30 9.89 -5.59
N GLY A 154 19.22 9.87 -4.81
CA GLY A 154 18.99 10.90 -3.79
C GLY A 154 20.02 10.74 -2.69
N GLU A 155 20.40 11.86 -2.06
CA GLU A 155 21.35 11.86 -0.94
C GLU A 155 20.96 10.81 0.10
N ILE A 156 21.86 9.86 0.29
CA ILE A 156 21.79 8.88 1.37
C ILE A 156 22.36 9.62 2.56
N ILE A 157 21.53 9.97 3.54
CA ILE A 157 22.04 10.31 4.87
C ILE A 157 22.54 8.98 5.43
N GLU A 158 23.83 8.71 5.27
CA GLU A 158 24.51 7.66 6.02
C GLU A 158 24.35 8.01 7.49
N TYR A 159 23.48 7.28 8.18
CA TYR A 159 23.59 7.17 9.62
C TYR A 159 24.80 6.28 9.87
N VAL A 160 25.96 6.91 10.02
CA VAL A 160 27.15 6.29 10.62
C VAL A 160 26.75 5.91 12.05
N GLU A 161 26.90 4.62 12.36
CA GLU A 161 26.68 4.06 13.71
C GLU A 161 27.53 4.76 14.78
#